data_AF-A0A2V7DEK1-F1
#
_entry.id   AF-A0A2V7DEK1-F1
#
_cell.length_a   1.000
_cell.length_b   1.000
_cell.length_c   1.000
_cell.angle_alpha   90.00
_cell.angle_beta   90.00
_cell.angle_gamma   90.00
#
_symmetry.space_group_name_H-M   'P 1'
#
loop_
_entity.id
_entity.type
_entity.pdbx_description
1 polymer ?
#
loop_
_entity_poly.entity_id
_entity_poly.type
_entity_poly.pdbx_seq_one_letter_code
_entity_poly.pdbx_strand_id
1 'polypeptide(L)'
;MGHHGRRVIALFTTLSFLFLMGSPAWAADPEIDKLLRSPAGKDWITNGGNLTNQRYSTLKTIDAGNVQQLKGAWMTRLKGSGL
;
A
#
# COMPACT_ATOMS: atom_id res chain seq x y z
N MET A 1 -39.46 6.94 34.44
CA MET A 1 -38.23 6.24 33.98
C MET A 1 -37.12 6.49 35.00
N GLY A 2 -36.75 5.48 35.79
CA GLY A 2 -35.76 5.62 36.86
C GLY A 2 -34.33 5.77 36.33
N HIS A 3 -33.47 6.43 37.12
CA HIS A 3 -32.05 6.66 36.78
C HIS A 3 -31.28 5.38 36.45
N HIS A 4 -31.71 4.22 36.96
CA HIS A 4 -31.16 2.90 36.61
C HIS A 4 -31.39 2.49 35.15
N GLY A 5 -32.57 2.76 34.58
CA GLY A 5 -32.87 2.40 33.19
C GLY A 5 -32.05 3.21 32.18
N ARG A 6 -31.83 4.51 32.45
CA ARG A 6 -30.97 5.39 31.63
C ARG A 6 -29.50 4.96 31.64
N ARG A 7 -29.00 4.47 32.79
CA ARG A 7 -27.61 3.99 32.92
C ARG A 7 -27.37 2.70 32.14
N VAL A 8 -28.31 1.75 32.19
CA VAL A 8 -28.20 0.48 31.45
C VAL A 8 -28.27 0.73 29.95
N ILE A 9 -29.20 1.56 29.48
CA ILE A 9 -29.30 1.91 28.05
C ILE A 9 -27.99 2.57 27.58
N ALA A 10 -27.47 3.57 28.32
CA ALA A 10 -26.23 4.24 27.94
C ALA A 10 -25.01 3.30 27.84
N LEU A 11 -24.89 2.32 28.74
CA LEU A 11 -23.84 1.29 28.70
C LEU A 11 -24.00 0.34 27.51
N PHE A 12 -25.23 -0.06 27.18
CA PHE A 12 -25.48 -0.88 25.99
C PHE A 12 -25.19 -0.11 24.70
N THR A 13 -25.50 1.18 24.63
CA THR A 13 -25.19 2.00 23.45
C THR A 13 -23.68 2.16 23.27
N THR A 14 -22.93 2.47 24.34
CA THR A 14 -21.47 2.62 24.25
C THR A 14 -20.78 1.31 23.91
N LEU A 15 -21.21 0.18 24.46
CA LEU A 15 -20.65 -1.13 24.14
C LEU A 15 -20.96 -1.55 22.70
N SER A 16 -22.15 -1.21 22.18
CA SER A 16 -22.52 -1.43 20.79
C SER A 16 -21.68 -0.59 19.82
N PHE A 17 -21.38 0.67 20.17
CA PHE A 17 -20.47 1.52 19.39
C PHE A 17 -19.03 1.00 19.38
N LEU A 18 -18.54 0.46 20.50
CA LEU A 18 -17.22 -0.19 20.57
C LEU A 18 -17.17 -1.46 19.71
N PHE A 19 -18.26 -2.23 19.66
CA PHE A 19 -18.35 -3.43 18.83
C PHE A 19 -18.39 -3.12 17.32
N LEU A 20 -19.04 -2.02 16.91
CA LEU A 20 -18.99 -1.55 15.52
C LEU A 20 -17.59 -1.09 15.09
N MET A 21 -16.78 -0.54 16.00
CA MET A 21 -15.37 -0.18 15.70
C MET A 21 -14.43 -1.39 15.64
N GLY A 22 -14.83 -2.54 16.17
CA GLY A 22 -14.09 -3.80 16.11
C GLY A 22 -14.28 -4.59 14.81
N SER A 23 -14.95 -4.03 13.82
CA SER A 23 -15.08 -4.64 12.50
C SER A 23 -13.68 -4.87 11.92
N PRO A 24 -13.29 -6.11 11.55
CA PRO A 24 -12.08 -6.30 10.77
C PRO A 24 -12.33 -5.61 9.44
N ALA A 25 -11.85 -4.36 9.31
CA ALA A 25 -11.60 -3.78 8.00
C ALA A 25 -10.82 -4.86 7.25
N TRP A 26 -11.35 -5.34 6.12
CA TRP A 26 -10.68 -6.37 5.32
C TRP A 26 -9.21 -6.00 5.25
N ALA A 27 -8.38 -6.80 5.92
CA ALA A 27 -6.97 -6.49 6.00
C ALA A 27 -6.49 -6.36 4.55
N ALA A 28 -5.73 -5.31 4.26
CA ALA A 28 -5.07 -5.20 2.97
C ALA A 28 -4.39 -6.55 2.68
N ASP A 29 -4.48 -7.00 1.43
CA ASP A 29 -3.84 -8.24 0.98
C ASP A 29 -2.41 -8.26 1.56
N PRO A 30 -2.06 -9.26 2.40
CA PRO A 30 -0.76 -9.31 3.05
C PRO A 30 0.41 -9.26 2.07
N GLU A 31 0.20 -9.76 0.85
CA GLU A 31 1.19 -9.67 -0.22
C GLU A 31 1.36 -8.23 -0.71
N ILE A 32 0.26 -7.50 -0.88
CA ILE A 32 0.29 -6.08 -1.23
C ILE A 32 0.94 -5.26 -0.11
N ASP A 33 0.61 -5.51 1.16
CA ASP A 33 1.25 -4.81 2.29
C ASP A 33 2.77 -5.05 2.32
N LYS A 34 3.19 -6.29 2.06
CA LYS A 34 4.62 -6.63 1.92
C LYS A 34 5.28 -5.87 0.75
N LEU A 35 4.66 -5.84 -0.43
CA LEU A 35 5.20 -5.14 -1.59
C LEU A 35 5.28 -3.62 -1.37
N LEU A 36 4.29 -3.04 -0.68
CA LEU A 36 4.23 -1.62 -0.38
C LEU A 36 5.30 -1.17 0.63
N ARG A 37 5.68 -2.04 1.58
CA ARG A 37 6.67 -1.73 2.62
C ARG A 37 8.10 -2.08 2.25
N SER A 38 8.29 -3.12 1.44
CA SER A 38 9.62 -3.59 1.05
C SER A 38 10.23 -2.69 -0.04
N PRO A 39 11.56 -2.67 -0.20
CA PRO A 39 12.18 -2.14 -1.41
C PRO A 39 11.63 -2.81 -2.68
N ALA A 40 11.42 -2.05 -3.74
CA ALA A 40 10.87 -2.57 -5.00
C ALA A 40 11.80 -3.63 -5.60
N GLY A 41 11.22 -4.67 -6.20
CA GLY A 41 11.96 -5.79 -6.82
C GLY A 41 11.57 -5.95 -8.27
N LYS A 42 10.96 -7.10 -8.60
CA LYS A 42 10.40 -7.37 -9.93
C LYS A 42 9.33 -6.36 -10.32
N ASP A 43 8.52 -5.93 -9.36
CA ASP A 43 7.33 -5.12 -9.58
C ASP A 43 7.51 -3.69 -9.02
N TRP A 44 6.95 -2.71 -9.73
CA TRP A 44 6.99 -1.28 -9.38
C TRP A 44 5.55 -0.77 -9.19
N ILE A 45 5.00 -1.00 -8.00
CA ILE A 45 3.56 -0.87 -7.75
C ILE A 45 3.10 0.51 -7.28
N THR A 46 4.05 1.40 -6.93
CA THR A 46 3.78 2.81 -6.60
C THR A 46 4.68 3.73 -7.40
N ASN A 47 4.37 5.03 -7.49
CA ASN A 47 5.21 6.01 -8.19
C ASN A 47 6.68 6.02 -7.69
N GLY A 48 6.89 5.76 -6.40
CA GLY A 48 8.20 5.76 -5.74
C GLY A 48 8.84 4.39 -5.57
N GLY A 49 8.24 3.33 -6.13
CA GLY A 49 8.61 1.93 -5.91
C GLY A 49 7.97 1.34 -4.65
N ASN A 50 8.01 2.06 -3.52
CA ASN A 50 7.37 1.68 -2.26
C ASN A 50 6.78 2.91 -1.52
N LEU A 51 6.23 2.72 -0.32
CA LEU A 51 5.62 3.81 0.47
C LEU A 51 6.62 4.85 0.99
N THR A 52 7.92 4.55 1.03
CA THR A 52 8.96 5.51 1.45
C THR A 52 9.47 6.38 0.29
N ASN A 53 9.02 6.11 -0.94
CA ASN A 53 9.35 6.89 -2.13
C ASN A 53 10.85 6.98 -2.40
N GLN A 54 11.60 5.94 -2.04
CA GLN A 54 13.06 5.86 -2.19
C GLN A 54 13.52 5.74 -3.65
N ARG A 55 12.62 5.39 -4.58
CA ARG A 55 12.92 5.20 -6.02
C ARG A 55 14.08 4.21 -6.28
N TYR A 56 14.13 3.14 -5.49
CA TYR A 56 15.19 2.12 -5.51
C TYR A 56 14.64 0.73 -5.85
N SER A 57 15.33 0.02 -6.76
CA SER A 57 15.09 -1.39 -7.11
C SER A 57 16.18 -2.29 -6.54
N THR A 58 15.78 -3.46 -6.04
CA THR A 58 16.67 -4.53 -5.54
C THR A 58 17.26 -5.41 -6.65
N LEU A 59 16.82 -5.24 -7.90
CA LEU A 59 17.35 -6.00 -9.04
C LEU A 59 18.82 -5.62 -9.30
N LYS A 60 19.65 -6.63 -9.58
CA LYS A 60 21.10 -6.48 -9.82
C LYS A 60 21.57 -7.05 -11.15
N THR A 61 20.65 -7.46 -12.02
CA THR A 61 21.00 -8.02 -13.33
C THR A 61 21.74 -7.01 -14.20
N ILE A 62 21.46 -5.72 -14.04
CA ILE A 62 22.21 -4.62 -14.64
C ILE A 62 23.10 -4.01 -13.55
N ASP A 63 24.39 -3.93 -13.83
CA ASP A 63 25.40 -3.41 -12.91
C ASP A 63 26.47 -2.57 -13.65
N ALA A 64 27.44 -2.04 -12.90
CA ALA A 64 28.51 -1.21 -13.45
C ALA A 64 29.43 -1.93 -14.44
N GLY A 65 29.51 -3.27 -14.40
CA GLY A 65 30.32 -4.08 -15.30
C GLY A 65 29.63 -4.38 -16.64
N ASN A 66 28.29 -4.41 -16.66
CA ASN A 66 27.53 -4.79 -17.85
C ASN A 66 26.64 -3.68 -18.44
N VAL A 67 26.49 -2.53 -17.77
CA VAL A 67 25.64 -1.41 -18.24
C VAL A 67 25.98 -0.95 -19.66
N GLN A 68 27.26 -1.07 -20.07
CA GLN A 68 27.73 -0.75 -21.42
C GLN A 68 27.13 -1.63 -22.53
N GLN A 69 26.49 -2.76 -22.17
CA GLN A 69 25.92 -3.72 -23.12
C GLN A 69 24.42 -3.47 -23.38
N LEU A 70 23.80 -2.50 -22.70
CA LEU A 70 22.38 -2.20 -22.86
C LEU A 70 22.03 -1.79 -24.30
N LYS A 71 20.87 -2.24 -24.76
CA LYS A 71 20.33 -1.97 -26.10
C LYS A 71 18.85 -1.62 -25.99
N GLY A 72 18.32 -0.97 -27.02
CA GLY A 72 16.88 -0.73 -27.14
C GLY A 72 16.12 -2.05 -27.28
N ALA A 73 15.17 -2.31 -26.38
CA ALA A 73 14.30 -3.49 -26.44
C ALA A 73 13.04 -3.24 -27.28
N TRP A 74 12.41 -2.08 -27.09
CA TRP A 74 11.21 -1.64 -27.81
C TRP A 74 11.01 -0.13 -27.61
N MET A 75 10.13 0.49 -28.40
CA MET A 75 9.74 1.90 -28.25
C MET A 75 8.24 2.10 -28.50
N THR A 76 7.64 3.11 -27.86
CA THR A 76 6.25 3.53 -28.08
C THR A 76 6.12 5.05 -28.16
N ARG A 77 5.14 5.56 -28.91
CA ARG A 77 4.88 6.99 -29.07
C ARG A 77 3.82 7.44 -28.06
N LEU A 78 4.20 8.34 -27.14
CA LEU A 78 3.33 8.89 -26.09
C LEU A 78 2.36 9.98 -26.55
N LYS A 79 2.37 10.35 -27.84
CA LYS A 79 1.43 11.32 -28.46
C LYS A 79 1.26 12.66 -27.69
N GLY A 80 2.33 13.15 -27.07
CA GLY A 80 2.32 14.44 -26.35
C GLY A 80 1.93 14.37 -24.87
N SER A 81 1.80 13.18 -24.26
CA SER A 81 1.40 13.02 -22.84
C SER A 81 2.47 13.41 -21.81
N GLY A 82 3.53 14.12 -22.21
CA GLY A 82 4.65 14.52 -21.36
C GLY A 82 4.91 16.03 -21.32
N LEU A 83 3.94 16.82 -21.80
CA LEU A 83 3.93 18.28 -21.82
C LEU A 83 2.82 18.80 -20.91
#